data_AF-A0A0C2C272-F1
#
_entry.id   AF-A0A0C2C272-F1
#
_cell.length_a   1.000
_cell.length_b   1.000
_cell.length_c   1.000
_cell.angle_alpha   90.00
_cell.angle_beta   90.00
_cell.angle_gamma   90.00
#
_symmetry.space_group_name_H-M   'P 1'
#
loop_
_entity.id
_entity.type
_entity.pdbx_description
1 polymer ?
#
loop_
_entity_poly.entity_id
_entity_poly.type
_entity_poly.pdbx_seq_one_letter_code
_entity_poly.pdbx_strand_id
1 'polypeptide(L)'
;MENRIKPVTLGVINQLNSSWSSDVVLPGPTFAVITHEYPEVLDSLVSVCDVFARMAPDQKQQLVNSLQEVGYTVAMCGDGANDCAALKAAHAGISLSDAEASIAAPFTSKVSSIL
;
A
#
# COMPACT_ATOMS: atom_id res chain seq x y z
N MET A 1 14.04 -30.82 -6.80
CA MET A 1 12.61 -30.46 -6.66
C MET A 1 12.44 -29.08 -7.26
N GLU A 2 11.96 -29.03 -8.50
CA GLU A 2 11.87 -27.79 -9.29
C GLU A 2 10.79 -26.86 -8.71
N ASN A 3 11.21 -25.69 -8.24
CA ASN A 3 10.32 -24.62 -7.82
C ASN A 3 9.74 -23.96 -9.08
N ARG A 4 8.66 -24.54 -9.61
CA ARG A 4 7.87 -23.91 -10.68
C ARG A 4 7.16 -22.69 -10.09
N ILE A 5 7.72 -21.51 -10.36
CA ILE A 5 7.01 -20.23 -10.25
C ILE A 5 5.70 -20.40 -11.02
N LYS A 6 4.56 -20.28 -10.33
CA LYS A 6 3.25 -20.36 -10.97
C LYS A 6 3.15 -19.19 -11.98
N PRO A 7 2.56 -19.37 -13.18
CA PRO A 7 2.67 -18.43 -14.31
C PRO A 7 2.06 -17.02 -14.08
N VAL A 8 1.56 -16.72 -12.88
CA VAL A 8 0.93 -15.44 -12.55
C VAL A 8 1.97 -14.34 -12.32
N THR A 9 3.15 -14.66 -11.77
CA THR A 9 4.16 -13.64 -11.38
C THR A 9 4.89 -13.02 -12.58
N LEU A 10 4.97 -13.72 -13.72
CA LEU A 10 5.71 -13.23 -14.90
C LEU A 10 4.90 -12.25 -15.77
N GLY A 11 3.58 -12.16 -15.57
CA GLY A 11 2.69 -11.32 -16.39
C GLY A 11 2.83 -9.81 -16.14
N VAL A 12 3.36 -9.41 -14.98
CA VAL A 12 3.38 -8.00 -14.55
C VAL A 12 4.49 -7.18 -15.23
N ILE A 13 5.61 -7.81 -15.62
CA ILE A 13 6.81 -7.10 -16.09
C ILE A 13 6.69 -6.60 -17.55
N ASN A 14 5.85 -7.22 -18.38
CA ASN A 14 5.77 -6.91 -19.83
C ASN A 14 4.72 -5.85 -20.22
N GLN A 15 3.98 -5.25 -19.28
CA GLN A 15 2.86 -4.35 -19.57
C GLN A 15 3.18 -2.85 -19.42
N LEU A 16 4.45 -2.48 -19.20
CA LEU A 16 4.89 -1.13 -18.87
C LEU A 16 4.95 -0.13 -20.06
N ASN A 17 4.22 -0.37 -21.16
CA ASN A 17 4.34 0.42 -22.40
C ASN A 17 2.99 0.79 -23.06
N SER A 18 2.00 1.25 -22.29
CA SER A 18 0.84 1.97 -22.87
C SER A 18 0.33 3.07 -21.97
N SER A 19 0.06 4.22 -22.59
CA SER A 19 -0.28 5.49 -21.97
C SER A 19 -1.56 5.45 -21.13
N TRP A 20 -1.39 5.76 -19.83
CA TRP A 20 -2.39 6.07 -18.78
C TRP A 20 -3.37 4.96 -18.39
N SER A 21 -3.34 4.63 -17.09
CA SER A 21 -4.06 3.58 -16.36
C SER A 21 -3.47 2.18 -16.52
N SER A 22 -2.37 1.93 -15.83
CA SER A 22 -1.91 0.58 -15.58
C SER A 22 -2.72 0.01 -14.42
N ASP A 23 -3.78 -0.76 -14.69
CA ASP A 23 -4.63 -1.43 -13.68
C ASP A 23 -3.86 -2.53 -12.90
N VAL A 24 -2.70 -2.19 -12.34
CA VAL A 24 -1.84 -3.09 -11.59
C VAL A 24 -2.33 -3.08 -10.16
N VAL A 25 -3.02 -4.16 -9.82
CA VAL A 25 -3.45 -4.47 -8.47
C VAL A 25 -2.42 -5.38 -7.82
N LEU A 26 -1.89 -4.98 -6.67
CA LEU A 26 -0.98 -5.78 -5.87
C LEU A 26 -1.67 -6.30 -4.60
N PRO A 27 -1.99 -7.61 -4.52
CA PRO A 27 -2.57 -8.20 -3.34
C PRO A 27 -1.55 -8.32 -2.18
N GLY A 28 -2.01 -8.18 -0.94
CA GLY A 28 -1.19 -8.32 0.27
C GLY A 28 -0.33 -9.58 0.35
N PRO A 29 -0.82 -10.79 -0.03
CA PRO A 29 0.04 -11.98 -0.07
C PRO A 29 1.18 -11.87 -1.09
N THR A 30 0.95 -11.22 -2.22
CA THR A 30 1.98 -10.98 -3.24
C THR A 30 2.95 -9.91 -2.80
N PHE A 31 2.45 -8.82 -2.18
CA PHE A 31 3.28 -7.80 -1.55
C PHE A 31 4.23 -8.42 -0.51
N ALA A 32 3.75 -9.31 0.36
CA ALA A 32 4.58 -10.00 1.36
C ALA A 32 5.72 -10.81 0.73
N VAL A 33 5.43 -11.53 -0.37
CA VAL A 33 6.47 -12.30 -1.07
C VAL A 33 7.50 -11.36 -1.70
N ILE A 34 7.05 -10.26 -2.29
CA ILE A 34 7.96 -9.29 -2.93
C ILE A 34 8.83 -8.59 -1.90
N THR A 35 8.24 -8.09 -0.80
CA THR A 35 9.02 -7.41 0.24
C THR A 35 10.05 -8.32 0.90
N HIS A 36 9.78 -9.62 1.00
CA HIS A 36 10.69 -10.59 1.60
C HIS A 36 11.73 -11.15 0.61
N GLU A 37 11.29 -11.60 -0.56
CA GLU A 37 12.12 -12.36 -1.51
C GLU A 37 12.76 -11.49 -2.59
N TYR A 38 12.16 -10.34 -2.91
CA TYR A 38 12.58 -9.43 -4.00
C TYR A 38 12.50 -7.94 -3.58
N PRO A 39 13.13 -7.53 -2.47
CA PRO A 39 13.04 -6.15 -1.99
C PRO A 39 13.53 -5.12 -3.01
N GLU A 40 14.47 -5.49 -3.88
CA GLU A 40 15.04 -4.60 -4.90
C GLU A 40 14.04 -4.15 -5.98
N VAL A 41 12.93 -4.87 -6.16
CA VAL A 41 11.90 -4.49 -7.12
C VAL A 41 10.76 -3.68 -6.49
N LEU A 42 10.73 -3.58 -5.15
CA LEU A 42 9.64 -2.95 -4.41
C LEU A 42 9.44 -1.49 -4.83
N ASP A 43 10.51 -0.71 -4.89
CA ASP A 43 10.48 0.72 -5.24
C ASP A 43 9.86 0.97 -6.63
N SER A 44 10.23 0.13 -7.58
CA SER A 44 9.69 0.19 -8.95
C SER A 44 8.21 -0.18 -8.95
N LEU A 45 7.83 -1.22 -8.19
CA LEU A 45 6.45 -1.67 -8.10
C LEU A 45 5.55 -0.64 -7.43
N VAL A 46 5.99 -0.04 -6.31
CA VAL A 46 5.17 0.97 -5.62
C VAL A 46 4.93 2.22 -6.46
N SER A 47 5.79 2.47 -7.46
CA SER A 47 5.67 3.59 -8.38
C SER A 47 4.73 3.34 -9.57
N VAL A 48 4.39 2.07 -9.86
CA VAL A 48 3.54 1.70 -11.01
C VAL A 48 2.22 1.01 -10.62
N CYS A 49 2.09 0.56 -9.36
CA CYS A 49 0.86 -0.03 -8.85
C CYS A 49 -0.11 1.06 -8.40
N ASP A 50 -1.34 1.02 -8.91
CA ASP A 50 -2.40 1.94 -8.51
C ASP A 50 -3.18 1.43 -7.29
N VAL A 51 -3.30 0.11 -7.11
CA VAL A 51 -4.14 -0.50 -6.07
C VAL A 51 -3.39 -1.54 -5.27
N PHE A 52 -3.33 -1.35 -3.96
CA PHE A 52 -2.81 -2.33 -3.00
C PHE A 52 -3.98 -2.90 -2.20
N ALA A 53 -4.31 -4.17 -2.46
CA ALA A 53 -5.56 -4.76 -1.98
C ALA A 53 -5.32 -5.83 -0.91
N ARG A 54 -6.29 -5.97 0.02
CA ARG A 54 -6.27 -7.02 1.06
C ARG A 54 -4.99 -7.00 1.92
N MET A 55 -4.49 -5.80 2.21
CA MET A 55 -3.27 -5.58 3.00
C MET A 55 -3.53 -5.88 4.49
N ALA A 56 -2.61 -6.62 5.11
CA ALA A 56 -2.56 -6.77 6.56
C ALA A 56 -2.16 -5.44 7.23
N PRO A 57 -2.48 -5.22 8.52
CA PRO A 57 -2.21 -3.95 9.21
C PRO A 57 -0.74 -3.48 9.13
N ASP A 58 0.20 -4.40 9.31
CA ASP A 58 1.64 -4.16 9.18
C ASP A 58 2.05 -3.80 7.75
N GLN A 59 1.46 -4.46 6.76
CA GLN A 59 1.72 -4.19 5.35
C GLN A 59 1.27 -2.80 4.92
N LYS A 60 0.18 -2.26 5.51
CA LYS A 60 -0.25 -0.88 5.24
C LYS A 60 0.82 0.13 5.65
N GLN A 61 1.44 -0.08 6.81
CA GLN A 61 2.53 0.79 7.28
C GLN A 61 3.77 0.64 6.38
N GLN A 62 4.14 -0.59 6.01
CA GLN A 62 5.25 -0.83 5.08
C GLN A 62 5.04 -0.11 3.75
N LEU A 63 3.83 -0.21 3.18
CA LEU A 63 3.49 0.48 1.93
C LEU A 63 3.63 2.00 2.05
N VAL A 64 3.14 2.59 3.14
CA VAL A 64 3.30 4.04 3.38
C VAL A 64 4.78 4.41 3.40
N ASN A 65 5.62 3.65 4.11
CA ASN A 65 7.05 3.92 4.18
C ASN A 65 7.72 3.77 2.80
N SER A 66 7.44 2.71 2.05
CA SER A 66 8.03 2.51 0.72
C SER A 66 7.64 3.60 -0.27
N LEU A 67 6.39 4.08 -0.24
CA LEU A 67 5.98 5.22 -1.05
C LEU A 67 6.73 6.51 -0.66
N GLN A 68 6.98 6.72 0.63
CA GLN A 68 7.79 7.86 1.10
C GLN A 68 9.26 7.74 0.67
N GLU A 69 9.84 6.55 0.73
CA GLU A 69 11.24 6.27 0.36
C GLU A 69 11.53 6.59 -1.11
N VAL A 70 10.57 6.33 -2.00
CA VAL A 70 10.68 6.72 -3.43
C VAL A 70 10.30 8.17 -3.71
N GLY A 71 10.06 8.97 -2.66
CA GLY A 71 9.88 10.42 -2.74
C GLY A 71 8.43 10.91 -2.81
N TYR A 72 7.42 10.05 -2.64
CA TYR A 72 6.03 10.52 -2.59
C TYR A 72 5.70 11.18 -1.25
N THR A 73 4.89 12.25 -1.33
CA THR A 73 4.21 12.78 -0.14
C THR A 73 2.93 11.99 0.11
N VAL A 74 2.98 11.05 1.05
CA VAL A 74 1.85 10.15 1.36
C VAL A 74 0.86 10.77 2.37
N ALA A 75 -0.42 10.79 2.00
CA ALA A 75 -1.54 10.94 2.91
C ALA A 75 -2.29 9.61 3.03
N MET A 76 -2.79 9.30 4.22
CA MET A 76 -3.54 8.07 4.48
C MET A 76 -4.80 8.39 5.29
N CYS A 77 -5.92 7.80 4.89
CA CYS A 77 -7.15 7.80 5.68
C CYS A 77 -7.52 6.38 6.15
N GLY A 78 -8.13 6.28 7.32
CA GLY A 78 -8.55 5.01 7.91
C GLY A 78 -9.50 5.23 9.08
N ASP A 79 -10.28 4.22 9.43
CA ASP A 79 -11.37 4.32 10.41
C ASP A 79 -11.19 3.42 11.64
N GLY A 80 -10.25 2.47 11.62
CA GLY A 80 -10.07 1.48 12.68
C GLY A 80 -8.64 1.27 13.15
N ALA A 81 -8.48 0.47 14.22
CA ALA A 81 -7.19 0.15 14.83
C ALA A 81 -6.15 -0.44 13.86
N ASN A 82 -6.62 -1.13 12.81
CA ASN A 82 -5.77 -1.73 11.78
C ASN A 82 -5.00 -0.69 10.95
N ASP A 83 -5.41 0.58 10.98
CA ASP A 83 -4.78 1.66 10.21
C ASP A 83 -3.87 2.54 11.07
N CYS A 84 -3.89 2.40 12.40
CA CYS A 84 -3.20 3.30 13.33
C CYS A 84 -1.71 3.47 13.01
N ALA A 85 -1.01 2.37 12.74
CA ALA A 85 0.42 2.39 12.44
C ALA A 85 0.72 3.14 11.13
N ALA A 86 -0.12 2.95 10.12
CA ALA A 86 0.01 3.56 8.81
C ALA A 86 -0.43 5.04 8.81
N LEU A 87 -1.51 5.37 9.52
CA LEU A 87 -1.95 6.75 9.79
C LEU A 87 -0.86 7.56 10.48
N LYS A 88 -0.15 6.96 11.44
CA LYS A 88 0.96 7.61 12.15
C LYS A 88 2.21 7.76 11.28
N ALA A 89 2.45 6.82 10.36
CA ALA A 89 3.61 6.86 9.48
C ALA A 89 3.44 7.85 8.31
N ALA A 90 2.20 8.07 7.84
CA ALA A 90 1.93 8.97 6.73
C ALA A 90 2.30 10.42 7.08
N HIS A 91 2.67 11.23 6.08
CA HIS A 91 2.90 12.66 6.29
C HIS A 91 1.62 13.37 6.74
N ALA A 92 0.47 12.88 6.27
CA ALA A 92 -0.85 13.30 6.71
C ALA A 92 -1.74 12.07 6.96
N GLY A 93 -1.86 11.66 8.22
CA GLY A 93 -2.85 10.66 8.66
C GLY A 93 -4.19 11.31 9.01
N ILE A 94 -5.28 10.79 8.46
CA ILE A 94 -6.65 11.29 8.66
C ILE A 94 -7.52 10.15 9.19
N SER A 95 -7.97 10.27 10.44
CA SER A 95 -8.99 9.38 10.98
C SER A 95 -10.35 9.71 10.37
N LEU A 96 -11.08 8.69 9.94
CA LEU A 96 -12.48 8.80 9.49
C LEU A 96 -13.48 8.47 10.61
N SER A 97 -13.00 8.18 11.82
CA SER A 97 -13.83 7.92 12.99
C SER A 97 -13.32 8.69 14.22
N ASP A 98 -14.23 9.01 15.14
CA ASP A 98 -13.88 9.59 16.45
C ASP A 98 -13.34 8.55 17.44
N ALA A 99 -13.18 7.30 17.00
CA ALA A 99 -12.80 6.16 17.83
C ALA A 99 -11.29 5.89 17.76
N GLU A 100 -10.88 4.60 17.78
CA GLU A 100 -9.50 4.14 17.93
C GLU A 100 -8.48 4.78 16.96
N ALA A 101 -8.89 5.05 15.72
CA ALA A 101 -8.03 5.68 14.72
C ALA A 101 -7.70 7.16 15.02
N SER A 102 -8.58 7.88 15.73
CA SER A 102 -8.37 9.31 16.06
C SER A 102 -7.21 9.54 17.02
N ILE A 103 -6.86 8.54 17.83
CA ILE A 103 -5.72 8.61 18.77
C ILE A 103 -4.39 8.55 18.01
N ALA A 104 -4.37 7.85 16.87
CA ALA A 104 -3.16 7.65 16.07
C ALA A 104 -2.96 8.71 14.99
N ALA A 105 -4.05 9.25 14.43
CA ALA A 105 -3.99 10.19 13.32
C ALA A 105 -3.86 11.65 13.82
N PRO A 106 -3.00 12.48 13.20
CA PRO A 106 -2.90 13.90 13.53
C PRO A 106 -4.16 14.71 13.19
N PHE A 107 -5.01 14.20 12.28
CA PHE A 107 -6.25 14.85 11.87
C PHE A 107 -7.44 13.88 11.98
N THR A 108 -8.62 14.41 12.29
CA THR A 108 -9.89 13.67 12.29
C THR A 108 -10.89 14.34 11.35
N SER A 109 -11.47 13.57 10.45
CA SER A 109 -12.51 14.03 9.52
C SER A 109 -13.86 14.14 10.24
N LYS A 110 -14.67 15.13 9.86
CA LYS A 110 -16.08 15.22 10.27
C LYS A 110 -17.00 14.34 9.42
N VAL A 111 -16.51 13.84 8.29
CA VAL A 111 -17.22 12.94 7.37
C VAL A 111 -16.49 11.60 7.38
N SER A 112 -17.21 10.53 7.70
CA SER A 112 -16.65 9.18 7.83
C SER A 112 -16.50 8.42 6.51
N SER A 113 -16.77 9.08 5.37
CA SER A 113 -16.72 8.53 4.03
C SER A 113 -15.76 9.32 3.14
N ILE A 114 -15.07 8.59 2.25
CA ILE A 114 -14.27 9.15 1.14
C ILE A 114 -14.98 9.00 -0.22
N LEU A 115 -16.19 8.45 -0.21
CA LEU A 115 -17.12 8.35 -1.34
C LEU A 115 -18.26 9.37 -1.18
#